data_AF-A0A7V6U8S8-F1
#
_entry.id   AF-A0A7V6U8S8-F1
#
_cell.length_a   1.000
_cell.length_b   1.000
_cell.length_c   1.000
_cell.angle_alpha   90.00
_cell.angle_beta   90.00
_cell.angle_gamma   90.00
#
_symmetry.space_group_name_H-M   'P 1'
#
loop_
_entity.id
_entity.type
_entity.pdbx_description
1 polymer ?
#
loop_
_entity_poly.entity_id
_entity_poly.type
_entity_poly.pdbx_seq_one_letter_code
_entity_poly.pdbx_strand_id
1 'polypeptide(L)'
;ISMYLKYMAGSKMIINESGNWFVEHTLSPDSPKLKVPQSARDKYGVIGWGGVQKELAENPQGLKPFLEEARPYFPTMNYESPICRKYREVISDFWNFVKENGTPEGQPETTIALAKGNYDLTTARYNHNYAISGLYDIAIENPNWFQGAPERSWKLARDVFFPEVPVLKPYVNIHLSGTPYGQVDVVSFACDQISAEFLNKNYKALLFAGWNTCSKKQYEILKTYVYNGGTLFISLPHLSTNETRNFNFGVDELVNGGDFSELCGVRVLGRGDCFYWATVPIGSNKLGCTFPRRFGILGVPMGKIEITDPNLEVLVIDDEEARPIVTLHRYGKGKCYFLNTWTYPGALDIDEGPGSLINSAGLPGYIYRTIANESRGYVWITDDKDKPGEECNYVAFSYFPQAGKICLLNIDFEKEHTIWLHQFGMCEKITLAPAEFKMLATVKLRQGDGSLV
;
A
#
# COMPACT_ATOMS: atom_id res chain seq x y z
N ILE A 1 17.59 4.21 9.57
CA ILE A 1 16.14 4.33 9.24
C ILE A 1 15.56 3.04 8.63
N SER A 2 15.96 2.57 7.44
CA SER A 2 15.30 1.41 6.79
C SER A 2 15.21 0.15 7.66
N MET A 3 16.26 -0.20 8.42
CA MET A 3 16.20 -1.34 9.35
C MET A 3 15.23 -1.11 10.52
N TYR A 4 15.09 0.13 11.01
CA TYR A 4 14.07 0.47 12.01
C TYR A 4 12.66 0.31 11.46
N LEU A 5 12.40 0.69 10.20
CA LEU A 5 11.09 0.43 9.57
C LEU A 5 10.77 -1.08 9.51
N LYS A 6 11.74 -1.92 9.13
CA LYS A 6 11.58 -3.38 9.13
C LYS A 6 11.33 -3.94 10.53
N TYR A 7 12.04 -3.43 11.53
CA TYR A 7 11.85 -3.75 12.95
C TYR A 7 10.44 -3.39 13.42
N MET A 8 9.96 -2.20 13.06
CA MET A 8 8.62 -1.70 13.40
C MET A 8 7.50 -2.51 12.74
N ALA A 9 7.74 -3.01 11.53
CA ALA A 9 6.83 -3.91 10.83
C ALA A 9 6.78 -5.35 11.42
N GLY A 10 7.46 -5.62 12.54
CA GLY A 10 7.45 -6.94 13.19
C GLY A 10 8.31 -8.00 12.50
N SER A 11 9.24 -7.58 11.63
CA SER A 11 10.12 -8.50 10.90
C SER A 11 10.93 -9.37 11.85
N LYS A 12 10.77 -10.70 11.75
CA LYS A 12 11.55 -11.67 12.53
C LYS A 12 12.90 -12.01 11.91
N MET A 13 13.05 -11.72 10.63
CA MET A 13 14.30 -11.89 9.89
C MET A 13 14.44 -10.71 8.93
N ILE A 14 15.62 -10.10 8.93
CA ILE A 14 15.99 -9.10 7.94
C ILE A 14 17.11 -9.70 7.11
N ILE A 15 16.77 -10.14 5.90
CA ILE A 15 17.77 -10.49 4.89
C ILE A 15 18.16 -9.18 4.21
N ASN A 16 19.46 -8.92 4.19
CA ASN A 16 20.02 -7.78 3.52
C ASN A 16 20.87 -8.28 2.36
N GLU A 17 20.26 -8.31 1.17
CA GLU A 17 21.00 -8.59 -0.05
C GLU A 17 22.05 -7.49 -0.23
N SER A 18 23.31 -7.90 -0.38
CA SER A 18 24.50 -7.05 -0.25
C SER A 18 24.39 -5.70 -0.98
N GLY A 19 24.91 -4.63 -0.38
CA GLY A 19 25.06 -3.31 -1.01
C GLY A 19 25.93 -3.27 -2.27
N ASN A 20 26.40 -4.41 -2.76
CA ASN A 20 27.14 -4.59 -4.00
C ASN A 20 26.40 -4.00 -5.20
N TRP A 21 25.06 -4.05 -5.23
CA TRP A 21 24.30 -3.56 -6.38
C TRP A 21 24.56 -2.09 -6.69
N PHE A 22 24.69 -1.25 -5.66
CA PHE A 22 25.02 0.17 -5.82
C PHE A 22 26.44 0.37 -6.37
N VAL A 23 27.42 -0.40 -5.89
CA VAL A 23 28.83 -0.27 -6.32
C VAL A 23 29.13 -1.00 -7.63
N GLU A 24 28.24 -1.88 -8.10
CA GLU A 24 28.42 -2.68 -9.32
C GLU A 24 27.62 -2.15 -10.53
N HIS A 25 26.56 -1.38 -10.31
CA HIS A 25 25.67 -0.90 -11.39
C HIS A 25 25.88 0.57 -11.76
N THR A 26 25.75 0.90 -13.04
CA THR A 26 25.75 2.27 -13.58
C THR A 26 24.37 2.95 -13.59
N LEU A 27 23.38 2.44 -12.84
CA LEU A 27 22.02 3.02 -12.81
C LEU A 27 21.91 4.18 -11.82
N SER A 28 22.85 4.26 -10.87
CA SER A 28 22.93 5.35 -9.90
C SER A 28 24.00 6.34 -10.36
N PRO A 29 23.68 7.64 -10.49
CA PRO A 29 24.60 8.64 -11.04
C PRO A 29 25.83 8.89 -10.17
N ASP A 30 25.76 8.50 -8.91
CA ASP A 30 26.81 8.59 -7.89
C ASP A 30 27.53 7.25 -7.64
N SER A 31 27.21 6.20 -8.40
CA SER A 31 27.88 4.90 -8.26
C SER A 31 29.38 5.02 -8.55
N PRO A 32 30.25 4.42 -7.72
CA PRO A 32 31.69 4.34 -8.01
C PRO A 32 31.98 3.60 -9.32
N LYS A 33 31.05 2.77 -9.81
CA LYS A 33 31.19 2.07 -11.09
C LYS A 33 31.40 3.01 -12.28
N LEU A 34 30.84 4.23 -12.22
CA LEU A 34 31.01 5.24 -13.26
C LEU A 34 32.44 5.78 -13.37
N LYS A 35 33.26 5.57 -12.32
CA LYS A 35 34.69 5.93 -12.35
C LYS A 35 35.54 4.88 -13.06
N VAL A 36 35.01 3.67 -13.23
CA VAL A 36 35.72 2.57 -13.91
C VAL A 36 35.69 2.81 -15.42
N PRO A 37 36.83 2.69 -16.12
CA PRO A 37 36.88 2.81 -17.58
C PRO A 37 35.89 1.87 -18.28
N GLN A 38 35.25 2.37 -19.34
CA GLN A 38 34.22 1.65 -20.10
C GLN A 38 34.76 1.01 -21.40
N SER A 39 36.06 1.11 -21.65
CA SER A 39 36.76 0.55 -22.82
C SER A 39 36.43 -0.93 -23.08
N ALA A 40 36.27 -1.74 -22.03
CA ALA A 40 35.85 -3.13 -22.12
C ALA A 40 34.41 -3.25 -22.65
N ARG A 41 33.49 -2.42 -22.15
CA ARG A 41 32.09 -2.38 -22.59
C ARG A 41 32.00 -1.89 -24.04
N ASP A 42 32.83 -0.93 -24.45
CA ASP A 42 32.83 -0.42 -25.82
C ASP A 42 33.28 -1.49 -26.82
N LYS A 43 34.23 -2.35 -26.44
CA LYS A 43 34.71 -3.46 -27.27
C LYS A 43 33.76 -4.66 -27.27
N TYR A 44 33.30 -5.08 -26.10
CA TYR A 44 32.59 -6.36 -25.92
C TYR A 44 31.07 -6.21 -25.79
N GLY A 45 30.56 -4.98 -25.66
CA GLY A 45 29.17 -4.73 -25.30
C GLY A 45 28.86 -5.14 -23.86
N VAL A 46 27.57 -5.39 -23.59
CA VAL A 46 27.12 -5.92 -22.30
C VAL A 46 27.14 -7.45 -22.38
N ILE A 47 28.19 -8.06 -21.82
CA ILE A 47 28.30 -9.52 -21.70
C ILE A 47 27.97 -9.94 -20.26
N GLY A 48 27.12 -10.97 -20.14
CA GLY A 48 26.81 -11.57 -18.84
C GLY A 48 28.00 -12.33 -18.25
N TRP A 49 27.91 -12.72 -16.97
CA TRP A 49 28.99 -13.40 -16.26
C TRP A 49 29.52 -14.65 -16.97
N GLY A 50 28.62 -15.50 -17.50
CA GLY A 50 29.03 -16.68 -18.27
C GLY A 50 29.78 -16.35 -19.57
N GLY A 51 29.41 -15.24 -20.23
CA GLY A 51 30.13 -14.75 -21.42
C GLY A 51 31.52 -14.22 -21.07
N VAL A 52 31.63 -13.48 -19.95
CA VAL A 52 32.92 -13.01 -19.41
C VAL A 52 33.83 -14.20 -19.08
N GLN A 53 33.31 -15.23 -18.42
CA GLN A 53 34.07 -16.44 -18.08
C GLN A 53 34.60 -17.16 -19.33
N LYS A 54 33.77 -17.27 -20.37
CA LYS A 54 34.18 -17.87 -21.65
C LYS A 54 35.30 -17.07 -22.32
N GLU A 55 35.16 -15.75 -22.41
CA GLU A 55 36.18 -14.88 -23.02
C GLU A 55 37.49 -14.90 -22.21
N LEU A 56 37.42 -14.96 -20.87
CA LEU A 56 38.60 -15.13 -20.00
C LEU A 56 39.33 -16.46 -20.25
N ALA A 57 38.59 -17.53 -20.51
CA ALA A 57 39.17 -18.85 -20.77
C ALA A 57 39.77 -18.95 -22.18
N GLU A 58 39.09 -18.40 -23.18
CA GLU A 58 39.48 -18.51 -24.60
C GLU A 58 40.50 -17.44 -25.03
N ASN A 59 40.43 -16.23 -24.46
CA ASN A 59 41.24 -15.08 -24.86
C ASN A 59 41.72 -14.22 -23.67
N PRO A 60 42.48 -14.81 -22.71
CA PRO A 60 42.92 -14.07 -21.52
C PRO A 60 43.79 -12.84 -21.85
N GLN A 61 44.58 -12.92 -22.92
CA GLN A 61 45.52 -11.87 -23.34
C GLN A 61 44.78 -10.69 -23.95
N GLY A 62 43.65 -10.94 -24.62
CA GLY A 62 42.77 -9.89 -25.15
C GLY A 62 42.04 -9.09 -24.06
N LEU A 63 41.80 -9.70 -22.90
CA LEU A 63 41.16 -9.04 -21.75
C LEU A 63 42.13 -8.32 -20.81
N LYS A 64 43.40 -8.74 -20.79
CA LYS A 64 44.43 -8.21 -19.90
C LYS A 64 44.53 -6.67 -19.91
N PRO A 65 44.56 -5.96 -21.06
CA PRO A 65 44.68 -4.50 -21.07
C PRO A 65 43.51 -3.82 -20.33
N PHE A 66 42.28 -4.32 -20.52
CA PHE A 66 41.10 -3.77 -19.86
C PHE A 66 41.09 -4.02 -18.35
N LEU A 67 41.58 -5.18 -17.92
CA LEU A 67 41.74 -5.49 -16.51
C LEU A 67 42.83 -4.62 -15.86
N GLU A 68 43.93 -4.37 -16.55
CA GLU A 68 45.00 -3.47 -16.08
C GLU A 68 44.51 -2.03 -15.96
N GLU A 69 43.70 -1.56 -16.92
CA GLU A 69 43.07 -0.25 -16.91
C GLU A 69 42.05 -0.08 -15.77
N ALA A 70 41.25 -1.11 -15.49
CA ALA A 70 40.23 -1.09 -14.44
C ALA A 70 40.77 -1.33 -13.02
N ARG A 71 41.89 -2.03 -12.88
CA ARG A 71 42.47 -2.46 -11.59
C ARG A 71 42.68 -1.33 -10.58
N PRO A 72 43.15 -0.12 -10.95
CA PRO A 72 43.28 1.00 -10.01
C PRO A 72 41.97 1.40 -9.34
N TYR A 73 40.82 1.08 -9.95
CA TYR A 73 39.50 1.46 -9.44
C TYR A 73 38.86 0.40 -8.56
N PHE A 74 39.36 -0.84 -8.51
CA PHE A 74 38.81 -1.90 -7.67
C PHE A 74 38.69 -1.53 -6.18
N PRO A 75 39.64 -0.79 -5.56
CA PRO A 75 39.50 -0.33 -4.18
C PRO A 75 38.29 0.57 -3.92
N THR A 76 37.70 1.17 -4.96
CA THR A 76 36.51 2.04 -4.82
C THR A 76 35.20 1.26 -4.70
N MET A 77 35.21 -0.04 -5.04
CA MET A 77 34.01 -0.90 -5.09
C MET A 77 34.18 -2.20 -4.28
N ASN A 78 35.41 -2.54 -3.86
CA ASN A 78 35.66 -3.77 -3.13
C ASN A 78 35.15 -3.71 -1.68
N TYR A 79 35.36 -4.81 -0.96
CA TYR A 79 34.97 -4.97 0.44
C TYR A 79 35.52 -3.87 1.37
N GLU A 80 36.72 -3.34 1.09
CA GLU A 80 37.38 -2.31 1.90
C GLU A 80 37.03 -0.86 1.50
N SER A 81 36.24 -0.69 0.44
CA SER A 81 35.81 0.64 0.01
C SER A 81 35.05 1.37 1.14
N PRO A 82 35.16 2.71 1.23
CA PRO A 82 34.44 3.48 2.25
C PRO A 82 32.93 3.23 2.26
N ILE A 83 32.32 3.06 1.07
CA ILE A 83 30.89 2.78 0.90
C ILE A 83 30.54 1.40 1.50
N CYS A 84 31.27 0.35 1.12
CA CYS A 84 31.03 -1.00 1.64
C CYS A 84 31.27 -1.09 3.15
N ARG A 85 32.28 -0.40 3.68
CA ARG A 85 32.53 -0.29 5.13
C ARG A 85 31.37 0.42 5.84
N LYS A 86 30.89 1.55 5.30
CA LYS A 86 29.77 2.29 5.92
C LYS A 86 28.49 1.47 5.95
N TYR A 87 28.23 0.70 4.91
CA TYR A 87 27.09 -0.22 4.87
C TYR A 87 27.14 -1.26 5.99
N ARG A 88 28.32 -1.86 6.22
CA ARG A 88 28.53 -2.83 7.31
C ARG A 88 28.45 -2.19 8.69
N GLU A 89 28.97 -0.97 8.84
CA GLU A 89 28.87 -0.19 10.07
C GLU A 89 27.41 0.05 10.44
N VAL A 90 26.59 0.51 9.49
CA VAL A 90 25.15 0.74 9.71
C VAL A 90 24.43 -0.53 10.16
N ILE A 91 24.72 -1.69 9.53
CA ILE A 91 24.17 -2.99 9.94
C ILE A 91 24.62 -3.35 11.36
N SER A 92 25.90 -3.13 11.66
CA SER A 92 26.49 -3.44 12.97
C SER A 92 25.89 -2.57 14.08
N ASP A 93 25.67 -1.28 13.80
CA ASP A 93 25.04 -0.34 14.73
C ASP A 93 23.60 -0.76 15.04
N PHE A 94 22.84 -1.13 14.01
CA PHE A 94 21.48 -1.64 14.21
C PHE A 94 21.47 -2.98 14.96
N TRP A 95 22.41 -3.87 14.69
CA TRP A 95 22.56 -5.11 15.44
C TRP A 95 22.87 -4.84 16.92
N ASN A 96 23.75 -3.87 17.21
CA ASN A 96 24.04 -3.47 18.59
C ASN A 96 22.80 -2.90 19.27
N PHE A 97 22.05 -2.04 18.58
CA PHE A 97 20.75 -1.54 19.06
C PHE A 97 19.80 -2.70 19.42
N VAL A 98 19.62 -3.69 18.54
CA VAL A 98 18.73 -4.83 18.81
C VAL A 98 19.22 -5.69 19.98
N LYS A 99 20.53 -5.88 20.13
CA LYS A 99 21.08 -6.61 21.30
C LYS A 99 20.80 -5.88 22.62
N GLU A 100 20.90 -4.56 22.61
CA GLU A 100 20.69 -3.73 23.80
C GLU A 100 19.22 -3.59 24.17
N ASN A 101 18.34 -3.44 23.17
CA ASN A 101 16.93 -3.11 23.38
C ASN A 101 15.99 -4.32 23.24
N GLY A 102 16.48 -5.43 22.69
CA GLY A 102 15.66 -6.58 22.28
C GLY A 102 14.85 -6.31 21.00
N THR A 103 13.98 -7.27 20.68
CA THR A 103 12.89 -7.07 19.71
C THR A 103 11.57 -7.13 20.47
N PRO A 104 10.56 -6.31 20.14
CA PRO A 104 9.32 -6.32 20.89
C PRO A 104 8.62 -7.65 20.63
N GLU A 105 8.13 -8.28 21.68
CA GLU A 105 7.39 -9.53 21.59
C GLU A 105 6.11 -9.36 20.75
N GLY A 106 5.74 -10.44 20.05
CA GLY A 106 4.54 -10.46 19.20
C GLY A 106 4.70 -9.76 17.86
N GLN A 107 3.59 -9.25 17.34
CA GLN A 107 3.47 -8.50 16.09
C GLN A 107 2.92 -7.10 16.39
N PRO A 108 3.17 -6.10 15.53
CA PRO A 108 2.50 -4.82 15.65
C PRO A 108 0.98 -5.00 15.50
N GLU A 109 0.21 -4.19 16.20
CA GLU A 109 -1.23 -4.11 16.04
C GLU A 109 -1.57 -3.63 14.64
N THR A 110 -2.38 -4.42 13.94
CA THR A 110 -2.99 -4.10 12.65
C THR A 110 -4.50 -4.27 12.81
N THR A 111 -5.27 -3.25 12.49
CA THR A 111 -6.75 -3.32 12.54
C THR A 111 -7.37 -3.33 11.14
N ILE A 112 -6.56 -3.09 10.13
CA ILE A 112 -6.95 -2.93 8.74
C ILE A 112 -6.14 -3.91 7.89
N ALA A 113 -6.84 -4.61 7.00
CA ALA A 113 -6.21 -5.45 5.99
C ALA A 113 -6.57 -4.97 4.58
N LEU A 114 -5.56 -4.92 3.72
CA LEU A 114 -5.71 -4.81 2.26
C LEU A 114 -5.86 -6.22 1.69
N ALA A 115 -6.98 -6.49 1.02
CA ALA A 115 -7.24 -7.78 0.43
C ALA A 115 -6.46 -7.94 -0.88
N LYS A 116 -5.55 -8.92 -0.92
CA LYS A 116 -5.01 -9.48 -2.15
C LYS A 116 -5.97 -10.55 -2.66
N GLY A 117 -6.75 -10.19 -3.67
CA GLY A 117 -7.80 -11.03 -4.23
C GLY A 117 -7.27 -12.31 -4.91
N ASN A 118 -8.20 -13.18 -5.31
CA ASN A 118 -7.87 -14.33 -6.15
C ASN A 118 -7.31 -13.86 -7.50
N TYR A 119 -6.21 -14.47 -7.92
CA TYR A 119 -5.43 -14.11 -9.13
C TYR A 119 -4.85 -12.70 -9.14
N ASP A 120 -4.87 -11.99 -8.00
CA ASP A 120 -4.29 -10.67 -7.91
C ASP A 120 -2.77 -10.71 -7.97
N LEU A 121 -2.20 -9.86 -8.82
CA LEU A 121 -0.77 -9.70 -9.01
C LEU A 121 -0.49 -8.22 -9.18
N THR A 122 0.48 -7.72 -8.42
CA THR A 122 0.90 -6.32 -8.47
C THR A 122 2.41 -6.24 -8.38
N THR A 123 2.97 -5.10 -8.75
CA THR A 123 4.41 -4.82 -8.61
C THR A 123 4.60 -3.69 -7.60
N ALA A 124 5.87 -3.39 -7.28
CA ALA A 124 6.18 -2.32 -6.32
C ALA A 124 5.67 -0.92 -6.74
N ARG A 125 5.39 -0.70 -8.03
CA ARG A 125 4.95 0.57 -8.60
C ARG A 125 3.97 0.36 -9.74
N TYR A 126 2.98 1.24 -9.82
CA TYR A 126 2.13 1.30 -10.99
C TYR A 126 2.93 1.90 -12.17
N ASN A 127 2.95 1.18 -13.29
CA ASN A 127 3.45 1.64 -14.58
C ASN A 127 2.59 1.00 -15.67
N HIS A 128 1.88 1.82 -16.43
CA HIS A 128 0.96 1.34 -17.46
C HIS A 128 1.65 0.49 -18.55
N ASN A 129 2.97 0.59 -18.71
CA ASN A 129 3.73 -0.20 -19.68
C ASN A 129 4.27 -1.52 -19.09
N TYR A 130 4.02 -1.84 -17.82
CA TYR A 130 4.47 -3.09 -17.23
C TYR A 130 3.47 -4.21 -17.48
N ALA A 131 3.94 -5.31 -18.06
CA ALA A 131 3.15 -6.52 -18.18
C ALA A 131 3.02 -7.21 -16.81
N ILE A 132 1.83 -7.72 -16.50
CA ILE A 132 1.61 -8.50 -15.28
C ILE A 132 2.55 -9.72 -15.29
N SER A 133 3.30 -9.91 -14.20
CA SER A 133 4.31 -10.97 -14.07
C SER A 133 5.38 -11.02 -15.18
N GLY A 134 5.65 -9.90 -15.86
CA GLY A 134 6.62 -9.86 -16.96
C GLY A 134 6.17 -10.59 -18.23
N LEU A 135 4.87 -10.90 -18.36
CA LEU A 135 4.29 -11.60 -19.51
C LEU A 135 4.11 -10.67 -20.72
N TYR A 136 5.20 -10.07 -21.21
CA TYR A 136 5.18 -9.06 -22.26
C TYR A 136 4.62 -9.59 -23.58
N ASP A 137 4.96 -10.82 -23.97
CA ASP A 137 4.45 -11.43 -25.20
C ASP A 137 2.91 -11.54 -25.19
N ILE A 138 2.35 -11.95 -24.05
CA ILE A 138 0.88 -12.02 -23.83
C ILE A 138 0.28 -10.62 -23.81
N ALA A 139 0.93 -9.65 -23.16
CA ALA A 139 0.43 -8.28 -23.05
C ALA A 139 0.40 -7.53 -24.38
N ILE A 140 1.33 -7.83 -25.30
CA ILE A 140 1.35 -7.25 -26.65
C ILE A 140 0.13 -7.74 -27.45
N GLU A 141 -0.24 -9.02 -27.34
CA GLU A 141 -1.41 -9.58 -28.01
C GLU A 141 -2.73 -9.15 -27.34
N ASN A 142 -2.71 -9.04 -26.01
CA ASN A 142 -3.86 -8.63 -25.20
C ASN A 142 -3.45 -7.52 -24.21
N PRO A 143 -3.67 -6.24 -24.57
CA PRO A 143 -3.27 -5.11 -23.74
C PRO A 143 -3.88 -5.08 -22.34
N ASN A 144 -4.94 -5.85 -22.08
CA ASN A 144 -5.46 -5.98 -20.72
C ASN A 144 -4.37 -6.49 -19.77
N TRP A 145 -3.43 -7.32 -20.21
CA TRP A 145 -2.31 -7.84 -19.40
C TRP A 145 -1.19 -6.82 -19.12
N PHE A 146 -1.32 -5.57 -19.55
CA PHE A 146 -0.57 -4.46 -18.96
C PHE A 146 -1.23 -3.96 -17.69
N GLN A 147 -0.49 -3.30 -16.81
CA GLN A 147 -1.05 -2.73 -15.59
C GLN A 147 -2.16 -1.71 -15.89
N GLY A 148 -3.30 -1.92 -15.26
CA GLY A 148 -4.51 -1.13 -15.46
C GLY A 148 -5.12 -0.67 -14.14
N ALA A 149 -6.46 -0.55 -14.14
CA ALA A 149 -7.21 -0.11 -12.97
C ALA A 149 -6.96 -0.97 -11.70
N PRO A 150 -6.86 -2.31 -11.74
CA PRO A 150 -6.58 -3.10 -10.53
C PRO A 150 -5.22 -2.75 -9.90
N GLU A 151 -4.16 -2.66 -10.70
CA GLU A 151 -2.81 -2.36 -10.20
C GLU A 151 -2.68 -0.89 -9.77
N ARG A 152 -3.41 0.02 -10.42
CA ARG A 152 -3.50 1.43 -9.98
C ARG A 152 -4.19 1.57 -8.61
N SER A 153 -5.15 0.70 -8.27
CA SER A 153 -5.72 0.69 -6.92
C SER A 153 -4.68 0.35 -5.83
N TRP A 154 -3.71 -0.53 -6.12
CA TRP A 154 -2.60 -0.82 -5.20
C TRP A 154 -1.71 0.40 -4.98
N LYS A 155 -1.47 1.20 -6.03
CA LYS A 155 -0.82 2.52 -5.89
C LYS A 155 -1.63 3.41 -4.96
N LEU A 156 -2.94 3.53 -5.16
CA LEU A 156 -3.81 4.37 -4.32
C LEU A 156 -3.78 3.92 -2.85
N ALA A 157 -3.86 2.61 -2.58
CA ALA A 157 -3.75 2.07 -1.23
C ALA A 157 -2.39 2.45 -0.59
N ARG A 158 -1.30 2.34 -1.35
CA ARG A 158 0.02 2.77 -0.89
C ARG A 158 0.05 4.27 -0.59
N ASP A 159 -0.47 5.11 -1.47
CA ASP A 159 -0.46 6.57 -1.27
C ASP A 159 -1.27 7.01 -0.03
N VAL A 160 -2.26 6.21 0.40
CA VAL A 160 -3.05 6.47 1.62
C VAL A 160 -2.36 5.96 2.88
N PHE A 161 -1.91 4.71 2.89
CA PHE A 161 -1.41 4.04 4.10
C PHE A 161 0.11 4.19 4.29
N PHE A 162 0.84 4.37 3.19
CA PHE A 162 2.29 4.51 3.14
C PHE A 162 2.70 5.65 2.16
N PRO A 163 2.31 6.90 2.46
CA PRO A 163 2.58 8.05 1.61
C PRO A 163 4.08 8.27 1.39
N GLU A 164 4.46 8.52 0.14
CA GLU A 164 5.85 8.74 -0.25
C GLU A 164 6.20 10.21 -0.17
N VAL A 165 6.68 10.62 1.00
CA VAL A 165 7.18 11.97 1.24
C VAL A 165 8.58 12.15 0.65
N PRO A 166 8.96 13.35 0.20
CA PRO A 166 10.17 13.56 -0.59
C PRO A 166 11.44 13.71 0.26
N VAL A 167 11.68 12.78 1.18
CA VAL A 167 12.80 12.81 2.16
C VAL A 167 14.16 12.44 1.56
N LEU A 168 14.21 11.98 0.30
CA LEU A 168 15.44 11.65 -0.42
C LEU A 168 15.76 12.62 -1.57
N LYS A 169 15.12 13.80 -1.58
CA LYS A 169 15.34 14.82 -2.63
C LYS A 169 16.83 15.06 -2.88
N PRO A 170 17.25 15.19 -4.15
CA PRO A 170 16.43 15.21 -5.37
C PRO A 170 16.03 13.83 -5.89
N TYR A 171 16.45 12.74 -5.24
CA TYR A 171 16.19 11.37 -5.68
C TYR A 171 14.80 10.88 -5.26
N VAL A 172 14.28 9.92 -6.01
CA VAL A 172 12.96 9.34 -5.75
C VAL A 172 13.02 8.51 -4.46
N ASN A 173 12.11 8.80 -3.53
CA ASN A 173 11.87 7.94 -2.38
C ASN A 173 10.92 6.81 -2.77
N ILE A 174 11.38 5.56 -2.62
CA ILE A 174 10.55 4.38 -2.89
C ILE A 174 10.36 3.42 -1.71
N HIS A 175 10.93 3.73 -0.56
CA HIS A 175 11.03 2.79 0.56
C HIS A 175 10.69 3.40 1.92
N LEU A 176 10.78 4.72 2.07
CA LEU A 176 10.57 5.40 3.34
C LEU A 176 9.16 5.99 3.35
N SER A 177 8.40 5.68 4.37
CA SER A 177 7.09 6.27 4.57
C SER A 177 6.76 6.37 6.05
N GLY A 178 5.99 7.39 6.43
CA GLY A 178 5.24 7.36 7.67
C GLY A 178 4.10 6.35 7.59
N THR A 179 3.37 6.20 8.69
CA THR A 179 2.20 5.32 8.73
C THR A 179 1.05 6.07 9.38
N PRO A 180 0.44 7.06 8.70
CA PRO A 180 -0.54 7.97 9.30
C PRO A 180 -1.74 7.23 9.93
N TYR A 181 -2.09 6.06 9.42
CA TYR A 181 -3.18 5.22 9.91
C TYR A 181 -2.71 3.94 10.64
N GLY A 182 -1.41 3.83 10.92
CA GLY A 182 -0.79 2.64 11.50
C GLY A 182 -0.36 1.60 10.46
N GLN A 183 0.14 0.47 10.95
CA GLN A 183 0.47 -0.67 10.09
C GLN A 183 -0.81 -1.26 9.50
N VAL A 184 -0.76 -1.66 8.23
CA VAL A 184 -1.83 -2.42 7.58
C VAL A 184 -1.27 -3.71 7.03
N ASP A 185 -2.03 -4.79 7.17
CA ASP A 185 -1.63 -6.09 6.63
C ASP A 185 -2.10 -6.24 5.18
N VAL A 186 -1.35 -7.02 4.40
CA VAL A 186 -1.85 -7.55 3.12
C VAL A 186 -2.28 -8.99 3.36
N VAL A 187 -3.57 -9.26 3.21
CA VAL A 187 -4.14 -10.58 3.45
C VAL A 187 -4.50 -11.24 2.12
N SER A 188 -4.03 -12.47 1.91
CA SER A 188 -4.28 -13.18 0.66
C SER A 188 -5.54 -14.04 0.72
N PHE A 189 -6.39 -13.87 -0.30
CA PHE A 189 -7.53 -14.74 -0.57
C PHE A 189 -7.20 -15.92 -1.49
N ALA A 190 -5.93 -16.12 -1.87
CA ALA A 190 -5.53 -17.14 -2.83
C ALA A 190 -6.16 -18.50 -2.51
N CYS A 191 -6.85 -19.06 -3.51
CA CYS A 191 -7.52 -20.35 -3.43
C CYS A 191 -8.56 -20.45 -2.28
N ASP A 192 -9.13 -19.32 -1.88
CA ASP A 192 -10.13 -19.20 -0.81
C ASP A 192 -9.73 -19.91 0.48
N GLN A 193 -8.44 -19.88 0.84
CA GLN A 193 -7.92 -20.58 2.02
C GLN A 193 -8.23 -19.84 3.33
N ILE A 194 -8.49 -18.54 3.24
CA ILE A 194 -8.82 -17.71 4.40
C ILE A 194 -10.27 -17.96 4.89
N SER A 195 -10.50 -17.80 6.20
CA SER A 195 -11.83 -17.92 6.81
C SER A 195 -12.34 -16.59 7.34
N ALA A 196 -13.67 -16.46 7.45
CA ALA A 196 -14.30 -15.31 8.08
C ALA A 196 -13.88 -15.18 9.56
N GLU A 197 -13.77 -16.30 10.28
CA GLU A 197 -13.30 -16.33 11.66
C GLU A 197 -11.92 -15.69 11.80
N PHE A 198 -10.97 -16.06 10.94
CA PHE A 198 -9.64 -15.45 10.93
C PHE A 198 -9.73 -13.96 10.65
N LEU A 199 -10.52 -13.54 9.66
CA LEU A 199 -10.69 -12.12 9.33
C LEU A 199 -11.29 -11.33 10.51
N ASN A 200 -12.38 -11.81 11.12
CA ASN A 200 -13.04 -11.15 12.24
C ASN A 200 -12.17 -11.08 13.49
N LYS A 201 -11.34 -12.09 13.72
CA LYS A 201 -10.42 -12.13 14.87
C LYS A 201 -9.33 -11.07 14.77
N ASN A 202 -8.86 -10.77 13.56
CA ASN A 202 -7.67 -9.95 13.36
C ASN A 202 -7.97 -8.54 12.83
N TYR A 203 -9.05 -8.34 12.07
CA TYR A 203 -9.26 -7.09 11.34
C TYR A 203 -10.65 -6.48 11.55
N LYS A 204 -10.67 -5.20 11.91
CA LYS A 204 -11.88 -4.36 11.95
C LYS A 204 -12.35 -3.98 10.55
N ALA A 205 -11.42 -3.78 9.63
CA ALA A 205 -11.71 -3.46 8.24
C ALA A 205 -10.91 -4.29 7.23
N LEU A 206 -11.57 -4.63 6.13
CA LEU A 206 -11.01 -5.31 4.97
C LEU A 206 -11.28 -4.48 3.71
N LEU A 207 -10.24 -4.10 2.98
CA LEU A 207 -10.34 -3.24 1.81
C LEU A 207 -9.81 -3.97 0.57
N PHE A 208 -10.68 -4.24 -0.40
CA PHE A 208 -10.24 -4.73 -1.69
C PHE A 208 -9.58 -3.61 -2.49
N ALA A 209 -8.30 -3.83 -2.86
CA ALA A 209 -7.52 -2.90 -3.65
C ALA A 209 -7.36 -3.44 -5.09
N GLY A 210 -6.72 -4.59 -5.27
CA GLY A 210 -6.31 -5.09 -6.58
C GLY A 210 -7.35 -5.88 -7.37
N TRP A 211 -6.86 -6.78 -8.23
CA TRP A 211 -7.72 -7.69 -8.97
C TRP A 211 -8.41 -8.67 -8.01
N ASN A 212 -9.63 -9.11 -8.32
CA ASN A 212 -10.22 -10.25 -7.64
C ASN A 212 -11.15 -11.03 -8.56
N THR A 213 -10.96 -12.34 -8.59
CA THR A 213 -11.94 -13.28 -9.13
C THR A 213 -12.75 -13.89 -7.98
N CYS A 214 -14.00 -13.48 -7.87
CA CYS A 214 -14.88 -13.92 -6.81
C CYS A 214 -15.40 -15.33 -7.04
N SER A 215 -15.28 -16.17 -6.02
CA SER A 215 -15.97 -17.46 -5.97
C SER A 215 -17.19 -17.35 -5.06
N LYS A 216 -18.12 -18.29 -5.18
CA LYS A 216 -19.24 -18.42 -4.23
C LYS A 216 -18.74 -18.59 -2.78
N LYS A 217 -17.65 -19.34 -2.60
CA LYS A 217 -17.04 -19.55 -1.28
C LYS A 217 -16.48 -18.25 -0.72
N GLN A 218 -15.77 -17.46 -1.53
CA GLN A 218 -15.25 -16.16 -1.13
C GLN A 218 -16.40 -15.22 -0.75
N TYR A 219 -17.47 -15.17 -1.55
CA TYR A 219 -18.64 -14.35 -1.26
C TYR A 219 -19.26 -14.68 0.11
N GLU A 220 -19.42 -15.96 0.45
CA GLU A 220 -19.92 -16.38 1.76
C GLU A 220 -18.95 -16.06 2.91
N ILE A 221 -17.64 -16.14 2.69
CA ILE A 221 -16.63 -15.67 3.65
C ILE A 221 -16.81 -14.17 3.92
N LEU A 222 -16.96 -13.35 2.87
CA LEU A 222 -17.13 -11.90 2.98
C LEU A 222 -18.46 -11.54 3.67
N LYS A 223 -19.56 -12.20 3.31
CA LYS A 223 -20.84 -12.07 4.01
C LYS A 223 -20.71 -12.37 5.50
N THR A 224 -20.12 -13.51 5.84
CA THR A 224 -19.96 -13.92 7.23
C THR A 224 -19.07 -12.93 8.00
N TYR A 225 -18.00 -12.44 7.37
CA TYR A 225 -17.12 -11.42 7.94
C TYR A 225 -17.88 -10.14 8.30
N VAL A 226 -18.66 -9.60 7.35
CA VAL A 226 -19.47 -8.39 7.57
C VAL A 226 -20.56 -8.65 8.61
N TYR A 227 -21.30 -9.75 8.50
CA TYR A 227 -22.36 -10.10 9.45
C TYR A 227 -21.86 -10.12 10.90
N ASN A 228 -20.64 -10.62 11.12
CA ASN A 228 -20.01 -10.71 12.43
C ASN A 228 -19.41 -9.40 12.96
N GLY A 229 -19.47 -8.30 12.20
CA GLY A 229 -19.01 -6.97 12.67
C GLY A 229 -17.89 -6.36 11.82
N GLY A 230 -17.44 -7.04 10.77
CA GLY A 230 -16.42 -6.52 9.87
C GLY A 230 -16.90 -5.32 9.05
N THR A 231 -15.99 -4.39 8.76
CA THR A 231 -16.18 -3.35 7.75
C THR A 231 -15.54 -3.79 6.43
N LEU A 232 -16.31 -3.88 5.37
CA LEU A 232 -15.81 -4.25 4.04
C LEU A 232 -15.83 -3.03 3.10
N PHE A 233 -14.76 -2.82 2.35
CA PHE A 233 -14.80 -2.03 1.12
C PHE A 233 -14.62 -2.96 -0.08
N ILE A 234 -15.56 -2.91 -1.02
CA ILE A 234 -15.55 -3.71 -2.23
C ILE A 234 -16.18 -2.93 -3.39
N SER A 235 -15.66 -3.14 -4.59
CA SER A 235 -16.24 -2.59 -5.83
C SER A 235 -16.85 -3.68 -6.69
N LEU A 236 -17.80 -3.32 -7.54
CA LEU A 236 -18.51 -4.24 -8.43
C LEU A 236 -17.60 -5.25 -9.16
N PRO A 237 -16.50 -4.88 -9.84
CA PRO A 237 -15.66 -5.86 -10.55
C PRO A 237 -14.96 -6.86 -9.62
N HIS A 238 -14.76 -6.54 -8.33
CA HIS A 238 -14.24 -7.53 -7.38
C HIS A 238 -15.22 -8.67 -7.13
N LEU A 239 -16.49 -8.54 -7.52
CA LEU A 239 -17.51 -9.58 -7.42
C LEU A 239 -17.69 -10.35 -8.74
N SER A 240 -16.84 -10.10 -9.75
CA SER A 240 -16.82 -10.88 -10.98
C SER A 240 -16.17 -12.25 -10.77
N THR A 241 -16.71 -13.28 -11.43
CA THR A 241 -16.16 -14.64 -11.49
C THR A 241 -15.15 -14.82 -12.63
N ASN A 242 -14.84 -13.76 -13.38
CA ASN A 242 -13.94 -13.83 -14.53
C ASN A 242 -12.49 -14.13 -14.10
N GLU A 243 -11.85 -15.08 -14.77
CA GLU A 243 -10.45 -15.48 -14.54
C GLU A 243 -9.49 -15.12 -15.69
N THR A 244 -10.02 -14.55 -16.78
CA THR A 244 -9.28 -14.31 -18.03
C THR A 244 -8.79 -12.89 -18.20
N ARG A 245 -8.92 -12.06 -17.16
CA ARG A 245 -8.57 -10.63 -17.18
C ARG A 245 -9.35 -9.84 -18.22
N ASN A 246 -10.61 -10.21 -18.44
CA ASN A 246 -11.55 -9.47 -19.29
C ASN A 246 -12.28 -8.39 -18.47
N PHE A 247 -12.06 -7.12 -18.81
CA PHE A 247 -12.74 -5.99 -18.16
C PHE A 247 -14.13 -5.68 -18.72
N ASN A 248 -14.53 -6.33 -19.82
CA ASN A 248 -15.85 -6.18 -20.43
C ASN A 248 -16.73 -7.39 -20.08
N PHE A 249 -16.96 -7.60 -18.79
CA PHE A 249 -17.75 -8.72 -18.27
C PHE A 249 -19.25 -8.39 -18.20
N GLY A 250 -20.09 -9.42 -18.30
CA GLY A 250 -21.54 -9.36 -18.15
C GLY A 250 -22.04 -9.61 -16.72
N VAL A 251 -23.34 -9.48 -16.49
CA VAL A 251 -23.99 -9.79 -15.20
C VAL A 251 -23.95 -11.29 -14.90
N ASP A 252 -23.95 -12.12 -15.93
CA ASP A 252 -23.78 -13.57 -15.86
C ASP A 252 -22.38 -13.99 -15.35
N GLU A 253 -21.39 -13.10 -15.48
CA GLU A 253 -20.04 -13.24 -14.92
C GLU A 253 -19.90 -12.56 -13.54
N LEU A 254 -20.99 -12.20 -12.89
CA LEU A 254 -21.01 -11.78 -11.48
C LEU A 254 -21.42 -12.95 -10.59
N VAL A 255 -20.81 -13.05 -9.41
CA VAL A 255 -21.24 -14.05 -8.42
C VAL A 255 -22.72 -13.85 -8.11
N ASN A 256 -23.46 -14.95 -7.96
CA ASN A 256 -24.91 -14.95 -7.77
C ASN A 256 -25.71 -14.19 -8.85
N GLY A 257 -25.16 -14.05 -10.06
CA GLY A 257 -25.82 -13.34 -11.16
C GLY A 257 -26.06 -11.86 -10.86
N GLY A 258 -25.20 -11.24 -10.06
CA GLY A 258 -25.30 -9.84 -9.66
C GLY A 258 -26.28 -9.55 -8.52
N ASP A 259 -26.89 -10.57 -7.92
CA ASP A 259 -27.68 -10.37 -6.70
C ASP A 259 -26.75 -10.26 -5.48
N PHE A 260 -26.55 -9.02 -5.04
CA PHE A 260 -25.75 -8.67 -3.88
C PHE A 260 -26.60 -8.13 -2.72
N SER A 261 -27.89 -8.47 -2.69
CA SER A 261 -28.85 -7.87 -1.76
C SER A 261 -28.42 -8.03 -0.30
N GLU A 262 -27.90 -9.19 0.08
CA GLU A 262 -27.46 -9.42 1.47
C GLU A 262 -26.17 -8.67 1.83
N LEU A 263 -25.17 -8.65 0.95
CA LEU A 263 -23.87 -8.04 1.27
C LEU A 263 -23.89 -6.52 1.07
N CYS A 264 -24.48 -6.05 -0.03
CA CYS A 264 -24.38 -4.68 -0.52
C CYS A 264 -25.73 -3.95 -0.60
N GLY A 265 -26.86 -4.60 -0.33
CA GLY A 265 -28.19 -3.98 -0.38
C GLY A 265 -28.69 -3.65 -1.79
N VAL A 266 -28.11 -4.28 -2.83
CA VAL A 266 -28.38 -3.98 -4.23
C VAL A 266 -28.40 -5.24 -5.11
N ARG A 267 -29.09 -5.16 -6.25
CA ARG A 267 -28.99 -6.10 -7.36
C ARG A 267 -28.48 -5.39 -8.61
N VAL A 268 -27.46 -5.95 -9.27
CA VAL A 268 -26.91 -5.40 -10.52
C VAL A 268 -27.73 -5.93 -11.70
N LEU A 269 -28.30 -5.02 -12.49
CA LEU A 269 -29.14 -5.34 -13.64
C LEU A 269 -28.37 -5.33 -14.97
N GLY A 270 -27.18 -4.73 -14.98
CA GLY A 270 -26.39 -4.56 -16.19
C GLY A 270 -25.38 -3.43 -16.08
N ARG A 271 -24.55 -3.29 -17.10
CA ARG A 271 -23.69 -2.12 -17.26
C ARG A 271 -24.56 -0.91 -17.61
N GLY A 272 -24.36 0.18 -16.87
CA GLY A 272 -24.99 1.48 -17.11
C GLY A 272 -24.06 2.44 -17.85
N ASP A 273 -24.50 3.70 -17.93
CA ASP A 273 -23.78 4.78 -18.60
C ASP A 273 -22.53 5.22 -17.82
N CYS A 274 -21.67 5.97 -18.50
CA CYS A 274 -20.53 6.63 -17.85
C CYS A 274 -20.98 7.86 -17.06
N PHE A 275 -20.28 8.14 -15.96
CA PHE A 275 -20.37 9.40 -15.24
C PHE A 275 -19.00 10.10 -15.22
N TYR A 276 -19.02 11.43 -15.13
CA TYR A 276 -17.81 12.26 -15.20
C TYR A 276 -17.41 12.83 -13.84
N TRP A 277 -18.39 13.19 -13.03
CA TRP A 277 -18.18 13.86 -11.75
C TRP A 277 -18.92 13.14 -10.64
N ALA A 278 -18.26 12.98 -9.50
CA ALA A 278 -18.84 12.45 -8.29
C ALA A 278 -18.85 13.53 -7.19
N THR A 279 -19.90 13.58 -6.38
CA THR A 279 -20.02 14.50 -5.26
C THR A 279 -20.66 13.82 -4.06
N VAL A 280 -20.47 14.37 -2.87
CA VAL A 280 -21.21 13.92 -1.68
C VAL A 280 -22.61 14.56 -1.67
N PRO A 281 -23.66 13.86 -1.21
CA PRO A 281 -25.00 14.44 -1.06
C PRO A 281 -24.99 15.69 -0.18
N ILE A 282 -25.89 16.64 -0.47
CA ILE A 282 -26.07 17.86 0.33
C ILE A 282 -26.37 17.48 1.78
N GLY A 283 -25.67 18.12 2.73
CA GLY A 283 -25.82 17.87 4.16
C GLY A 283 -25.07 16.63 4.68
N SER A 284 -24.41 15.86 3.81
CA SER A 284 -23.54 14.76 4.22
C SER A 284 -22.10 15.23 4.46
N ASN A 285 -21.48 14.72 5.52
CA ASN A 285 -20.06 14.86 5.83
C ASN A 285 -19.37 13.51 6.12
N LYS A 286 -20.04 12.38 5.81
CA LYS A 286 -19.64 11.03 6.26
C LYS A 286 -18.29 10.56 5.71
N LEU A 287 -17.83 11.12 4.60
CA LEU A 287 -16.52 10.82 4.02
C LEU A 287 -15.43 11.84 4.41
N GLY A 288 -15.69 12.69 5.41
CA GLY A 288 -14.74 13.74 5.83
C GLY A 288 -14.65 14.92 4.86
N CYS A 289 -15.58 15.04 3.91
CA CYS A 289 -15.77 16.19 3.04
C CYS A 289 -17.27 16.50 2.88
N THR A 290 -17.58 17.72 2.44
CA THR A 290 -18.94 18.22 2.29
C THR A 290 -19.20 18.71 0.87
N PHE A 291 -20.47 18.77 0.47
CA PHE A 291 -20.89 19.45 -0.75
C PHE A 291 -20.38 20.91 -0.74
N PRO A 292 -19.89 21.47 -1.87
CA PRO A 292 -19.88 20.94 -3.23
C PRO A 292 -18.54 20.30 -3.67
N ARG A 293 -17.89 19.50 -2.82
CA ARG A 293 -16.64 18.80 -3.20
C ARG A 293 -16.87 17.83 -4.37
N ARG A 294 -16.13 18.00 -5.48
CA ARG A 294 -16.26 17.19 -6.71
C ARG A 294 -15.03 16.36 -7.03
N PHE A 295 -15.21 15.07 -7.28
CA PHE A 295 -14.16 14.16 -7.76
C PHE A 295 -14.35 13.89 -9.25
N GLY A 296 -13.29 14.04 -10.04
CA GLY A 296 -13.29 13.79 -11.48
C GLY A 296 -12.31 14.71 -12.19
N ILE A 297 -12.23 14.70 -13.52
CA ILE A 297 -13.11 13.99 -14.48
C ILE A 297 -12.80 12.48 -14.51
N LEU A 298 -13.81 11.63 -14.25
CA LEU A 298 -13.65 10.17 -14.11
C LEU A 298 -13.91 9.41 -15.42
N GLY A 299 -15.06 9.65 -16.07
CA GLY A 299 -15.40 9.05 -17.36
C GLY A 299 -15.54 7.52 -17.32
N VAL A 300 -16.03 6.96 -16.21
CA VAL A 300 -16.13 5.50 -16.02
C VAL A 300 -17.57 5.02 -16.02
N PRO A 301 -17.85 3.81 -16.55
CA PRO A 301 -19.19 3.21 -16.50
C PRO A 301 -19.59 2.85 -15.07
N MET A 302 -20.84 3.11 -14.74
CA MET A 302 -21.49 2.68 -13.49
C MET A 302 -22.33 1.43 -13.71
N GLY A 303 -22.59 0.65 -12.66
CA GLY A 303 -23.58 -0.43 -12.73
C GLY A 303 -25.00 0.13 -12.68
N LYS A 304 -25.89 -0.38 -13.53
CA LYS A 304 -27.33 -0.20 -13.35
C LYS A 304 -27.77 -1.08 -12.19
N ILE A 305 -28.21 -0.47 -11.10
CA ILE A 305 -28.58 -1.19 -9.88
C ILE A 305 -30.06 -1.00 -9.53
N GLU A 306 -30.63 -2.03 -8.94
CA GLU A 306 -31.86 -1.98 -8.14
C GLU A 306 -31.44 -1.94 -6.66
N ILE A 307 -31.96 -0.97 -5.90
CA ILE A 307 -31.76 -0.92 -4.45
C ILE A 307 -32.75 -1.89 -3.81
N THR A 308 -32.24 -2.88 -3.08
CA THR A 308 -33.05 -3.93 -2.46
C THR A 308 -33.24 -3.74 -0.95
N ASP A 309 -32.36 -2.96 -0.30
CA ASP A 309 -32.58 -2.47 1.07
C ASP A 309 -33.03 -1.00 1.06
N PRO A 310 -34.25 -0.67 1.54
CA PRO A 310 -34.72 0.71 1.63
C PRO A 310 -33.90 1.58 2.59
N ASN A 311 -33.08 0.99 3.47
CA ASN A 311 -32.22 1.71 4.40
C ASN A 311 -30.79 1.93 3.87
N LEU A 312 -30.52 1.55 2.61
CA LEU A 312 -29.21 1.70 2.01
C LEU A 312 -28.78 3.17 2.01
N GLU A 313 -27.67 3.47 2.67
CA GLU A 313 -27.17 4.83 2.76
C GLU A 313 -26.37 5.18 1.49
N VAL A 314 -26.69 6.30 0.84
CA VAL A 314 -25.91 6.79 -0.31
C VAL A 314 -24.86 7.79 0.19
N LEU A 315 -23.58 7.47 -0.04
CA LEU A 315 -22.45 8.28 0.41
C LEU A 315 -21.93 9.22 -0.67
N VAL A 316 -22.01 8.80 -1.93
CA VAL A 316 -21.54 9.54 -3.10
C VAL A 316 -22.50 9.31 -4.25
N ILE A 317 -22.80 10.38 -4.96
CA ILE A 317 -23.66 10.41 -6.13
C ILE A 317 -22.92 10.97 -7.34
N ASP A 318 -23.38 10.64 -8.55
CA ASP A 318 -22.93 11.38 -9.73
C ASP A 318 -23.53 12.80 -9.72
N ASP A 319 -22.73 13.79 -10.09
CA ASP A 319 -23.09 15.22 -9.96
C ASP A 319 -24.22 15.64 -10.93
N GLU A 320 -24.49 14.84 -11.97
CA GLU A 320 -25.44 15.17 -13.04
C GLU A 320 -26.84 14.60 -12.78
N GLU A 321 -26.94 13.31 -12.46
CA GLU A 321 -28.22 12.61 -12.30
C GLU A 321 -28.50 12.14 -10.87
N ALA A 322 -27.59 12.41 -9.93
CA ALA A 322 -27.69 12.01 -8.52
C ALA A 322 -27.85 10.50 -8.27
N ARG A 323 -27.34 9.66 -9.18
CA ARG A 323 -27.35 8.19 -9.05
C ARG A 323 -26.25 7.74 -8.09
N PRO A 324 -26.47 6.65 -7.33
CA PRO A 324 -25.56 6.20 -6.28
C PRO A 324 -24.28 5.58 -6.85
N ILE A 325 -23.13 6.21 -6.58
CA ILE A 325 -21.79 5.71 -6.90
C ILE A 325 -21.21 4.91 -5.73
N VAL A 326 -21.33 5.43 -4.51
CA VAL A 326 -20.87 4.74 -3.30
C VAL A 326 -22.03 4.62 -2.33
N THR A 327 -22.30 3.40 -1.88
CA THR A 327 -23.32 3.11 -0.88
C THR A 327 -22.72 2.46 0.35
N LEU A 328 -23.42 2.57 1.47
CA LEU A 328 -23.09 1.92 2.71
C LEU A 328 -24.27 1.06 3.16
N HIS A 329 -24.10 -0.24 3.06
CA HIS A 329 -25.08 -1.23 3.52
C HIS A 329 -24.72 -1.74 4.91
N ARG A 330 -25.69 -1.84 5.80
CA ARG A 330 -25.51 -2.42 7.14
C ARG A 330 -26.03 -3.85 7.12
N TYR A 331 -25.16 -4.80 7.44
CA TYR A 331 -25.50 -6.22 7.41
C TYR A 331 -24.98 -6.92 8.67
N GLY A 332 -25.91 -7.49 9.45
CA GLY A 332 -25.60 -8.02 10.77
C GLY A 332 -25.04 -6.93 11.70
N LYS A 333 -23.87 -7.17 12.26
CA LYS A 333 -23.15 -6.23 13.15
C LYS A 333 -22.20 -5.30 12.40
N GLY A 334 -21.95 -5.55 11.11
CA GLY A 334 -20.96 -4.83 10.32
C GLY A 334 -21.57 -4.00 9.21
N LYS A 335 -20.73 -3.61 8.26
CA LYS A 335 -21.12 -2.73 7.15
C LYS A 335 -20.25 -2.94 5.90
N CYS A 336 -20.83 -2.66 4.74
CA CYS A 336 -20.19 -2.79 3.43
C CYS A 336 -20.25 -1.44 2.69
N TYR A 337 -19.08 -0.86 2.40
CA TYR A 337 -18.90 0.23 1.46
C TYR A 337 -18.82 -0.38 0.05
N PHE A 338 -19.89 -0.22 -0.72
CA PHE A 338 -19.96 -0.72 -2.08
C PHE A 338 -19.70 0.40 -3.09
N LEU A 339 -18.69 0.21 -3.94
CA LEU A 339 -18.37 1.11 -5.04
C LEU A 339 -18.99 0.57 -6.34
N ASN A 340 -20.05 1.25 -6.80
CA ASN A 340 -20.84 0.90 -7.98
C ASN A 340 -20.21 1.41 -9.28
N THR A 341 -19.00 0.96 -9.60
CA THR A 341 -18.34 1.23 -10.88
C THR A 341 -18.05 -0.06 -11.61
N TRP A 342 -18.26 -0.12 -12.92
CA TRP A 342 -17.88 -1.31 -13.73
C TRP A 342 -16.34 -1.47 -13.86
N THR A 343 -15.58 -0.56 -13.26
CA THR A 343 -14.13 -0.53 -13.24
C THR A 343 -13.60 -0.61 -11.80
N TYR A 344 -12.36 -1.09 -11.65
CA TYR A 344 -11.69 -1.19 -10.35
C TYR A 344 -11.40 0.20 -9.74
N PRO A 345 -11.21 0.32 -8.41
CA PRO A 345 -11.05 1.61 -7.74
C PRO A 345 -9.97 2.51 -8.32
N GLY A 346 -8.88 1.95 -8.84
CA GLY A 346 -7.80 2.70 -9.46
C GLY A 346 -8.20 3.49 -10.71
N ALA A 347 -9.33 3.18 -11.35
CA ALA A 347 -9.90 4.02 -12.40
C ALA A 347 -10.45 5.36 -11.87
N LEU A 348 -10.64 5.47 -10.55
CA LEU A 348 -11.11 6.66 -9.84
C LEU A 348 -9.97 7.39 -9.09
N ASP A 349 -8.72 6.98 -9.32
CA ASP A 349 -7.50 7.67 -8.86
C ASP A 349 -7.21 8.91 -9.73
N ILE A 350 -8.25 9.70 -10.01
CA ILE A 350 -8.21 10.94 -10.79
C ILE A 350 -9.00 11.99 -10.02
N ASP A 351 -8.39 13.15 -9.84
CA ASP A 351 -9.02 14.32 -9.25
C ASP A 351 -8.48 15.56 -9.97
N GLU A 352 -8.91 15.68 -11.22
CA GLU A 352 -8.51 16.68 -12.20
C GLU A 352 -9.73 17.44 -12.73
N GLY A 353 -9.92 18.66 -12.23
CA GLY A 353 -10.75 19.70 -12.86
C GLY A 353 -11.49 20.59 -11.85
N PRO A 354 -12.60 21.24 -12.22
CA PRO A 354 -13.21 22.27 -11.38
C PRO A 354 -13.73 21.73 -10.03
N GLY A 355 -13.04 22.07 -8.93
CA GLY A 355 -13.36 21.60 -7.58
C GLY A 355 -12.47 20.48 -7.05
N SER A 356 -11.47 20.07 -7.83
CA SER A 356 -10.41 19.14 -7.40
C SER A 356 -9.42 19.79 -6.44
N LEU A 357 -8.75 18.96 -5.62
CA LEU A 357 -7.74 19.42 -4.67
C LEU A 357 -6.36 18.92 -5.07
N ILE A 358 -5.35 19.79 -4.92
CA ILE A 358 -3.95 19.43 -5.10
C ILE A 358 -3.59 18.34 -4.07
N ASN A 359 -2.85 17.31 -4.50
CA ASN A 359 -2.40 16.19 -3.67
C ASN A 359 -3.55 15.36 -3.04
N SER A 360 -4.72 15.37 -3.66
CA SER A 360 -5.85 14.52 -3.29
C SER A 360 -5.61 13.08 -3.73
N ALA A 361 -5.97 12.11 -2.89
CA ALA A 361 -5.93 10.67 -3.22
C ALA A 361 -7.21 10.21 -3.96
N GLY A 362 -7.90 11.12 -4.64
CA GLY A 362 -9.15 10.86 -5.35
C GLY A 362 -10.29 10.39 -4.44
N LEU A 363 -11.39 9.95 -5.07
CA LEU A 363 -12.57 9.46 -4.34
C LEU A 363 -12.24 8.23 -3.46
N PRO A 364 -11.57 7.17 -3.96
CA PRO A 364 -11.28 6.00 -3.13
C PRO A 364 -10.36 6.32 -1.96
N GLY A 365 -9.45 7.29 -2.11
CA GLY A 365 -8.59 7.74 -1.01
C GLY A 365 -9.39 8.34 0.16
N TYR A 366 -10.45 9.11 -0.10
CA TYR A 366 -11.35 9.60 0.96
C TYR A 366 -12.09 8.45 1.66
N ILE A 367 -12.53 7.45 0.91
CA ILE A 367 -13.18 6.26 1.48
C ILE A 367 -12.20 5.49 2.37
N TYR A 368 -10.97 5.25 1.90
CA TYR A 368 -9.96 4.51 2.66
C TYR A 368 -9.59 5.24 3.95
N ARG A 369 -9.38 6.56 3.89
CA ARG A 369 -9.09 7.39 5.07
C ARG A 369 -10.26 7.38 6.06
N THR A 370 -11.49 7.42 5.57
CA THR A 370 -12.69 7.34 6.42
C THR A 370 -12.75 6.01 7.16
N ILE A 371 -12.65 4.89 6.43
CA ILE A 371 -12.64 3.55 7.02
C ILE A 371 -11.48 3.40 8.00
N ALA A 372 -10.30 3.94 7.68
CA ALA A 372 -9.13 3.87 8.54
C ALA A 372 -9.31 4.64 9.86
N ASN A 373 -9.92 5.83 9.79
CA ASN A 373 -10.25 6.63 10.98
C ASN A 373 -11.29 5.96 11.88
N GLU A 374 -12.28 5.28 11.30
CA GLU A 374 -13.27 4.50 12.05
C GLU A 374 -12.69 3.21 12.64
N SER A 375 -11.63 2.67 12.03
CA SER A 375 -11.03 1.38 12.36
C SER A 375 -9.77 1.50 13.23
N ARG A 376 -9.55 2.63 13.89
CA ARG A 376 -8.36 2.87 14.73
C ARG A 376 -8.15 1.78 15.79
N GLY A 377 -6.89 1.46 16.04
CA GLY A 377 -6.45 0.60 17.15
C GLY A 377 -6.47 1.31 18.50
N TYR A 378 -5.75 0.77 19.47
CA TYR A 378 -5.59 1.41 20.78
C TYR A 378 -4.61 2.57 20.76
N VAL A 379 -3.69 2.57 19.79
CA VAL A 379 -2.64 3.57 19.60
C VAL A 379 -2.72 4.11 18.18
N TRP A 380 -2.69 5.43 18.03
CA TRP A 380 -2.74 6.12 16.74
C TRP A 380 -2.17 7.54 16.84
N ILE A 381 -1.90 8.16 15.69
CA ILE A 381 -1.31 9.50 15.61
C ILE A 381 -2.20 10.48 14.83
N THR A 382 -2.07 11.76 15.12
CA THR A 382 -2.76 12.86 14.40
C THR A 382 -1.94 14.13 14.37
N ASP A 383 -2.32 15.04 13.48
CA ASP A 383 -1.78 16.39 13.43
C ASP A 383 -2.55 17.33 14.38
N ASP A 384 -3.88 17.18 14.46
CA ASP A 384 -4.80 18.14 15.09
C ASP A 384 -5.65 17.56 16.23
N LYS A 385 -5.27 16.38 16.75
CA LYS A 385 -6.03 15.55 17.72
C LYS A 385 -7.27 14.86 17.15
N ASP A 386 -7.65 15.14 15.91
CA ASP A 386 -8.82 14.54 15.27
C ASP A 386 -8.39 13.54 14.20
N LYS A 387 -7.53 13.94 13.27
CA LYS A 387 -7.14 13.14 12.11
C LYS A 387 -5.66 13.25 11.72
N PRO A 388 -5.11 12.21 11.05
CA PRO A 388 -3.80 12.32 10.42
C PRO A 388 -3.81 13.39 9.33
N GLY A 389 -2.73 14.16 9.27
CA GLY A 389 -2.46 15.20 8.27
C GLY A 389 -1.08 15.05 7.66
N GLU A 390 -0.43 16.17 7.34
CA GLU A 390 0.86 16.20 6.66
C GLU A 390 1.99 15.70 7.56
N GLU A 391 2.01 16.07 8.84
CA GLU A 391 3.06 15.70 9.79
C GLU A 391 3.10 14.17 10.00
N CYS A 392 1.93 13.54 10.09
CA CYS A 392 1.83 12.09 10.21
C CYS A 392 2.39 11.32 9.00
N ASN A 393 2.53 11.95 7.82
CA ASN A 393 3.13 11.31 6.64
C ASN A 393 4.66 11.13 6.79
N TYR A 394 5.30 11.86 7.72
CA TYR A 394 6.73 11.77 8.02
C TYR A 394 7.04 10.93 9.27
N VAL A 395 6.01 10.45 9.98
CA VAL A 395 6.19 9.65 11.20
C VAL A 395 5.66 8.23 10.97
N ALA A 396 6.56 7.26 10.98
CA ALA A 396 6.17 5.86 11.09
C ALA A 396 5.89 5.54 12.55
N PHE A 397 4.84 4.78 12.83
CA PHE A 397 4.55 4.26 14.16
C PHE A 397 4.13 2.78 14.13
N SER A 398 4.38 2.10 15.24
CA SER A 398 3.89 0.73 15.46
C SER A 398 3.69 0.49 16.95
N TYR A 399 2.57 -0.12 17.30
CA TYR A 399 2.27 -0.54 18.67
C TYR A 399 2.36 -2.05 18.76
N PHE A 400 3.14 -2.58 19.70
CA PHE A 400 3.29 -4.01 19.97
C PHE A 400 2.53 -4.37 21.25
N PRO A 401 1.34 -4.98 21.16
CA PRO A 401 0.48 -5.18 22.33
C PRO A 401 1.09 -6.11 23.37
N GLN A 402 1.73 -7.20 22.95
CA GLN A 402 2.33 -8.19 23.85
C GLN A 402 3.49 -7.58 24.64
N ALA A 403 4.30 -6.74 23.98
CA ALA A 403 5.41 -6.03 24.63
C ALA A 403 4.97 -4.77 25.38
N GLY A 404 3.75 -4.27 25.16
CA GLY A 404 3.29 -2.96 25.63
C GLY A 404 4.18 -1.79 25.16
N LYS A 405 4.76 -1.89 23.96
CA LYS A 405 5.71 -0.90 23.40
C LYS A 405 5.14 -0.17 22.21
N ILE A 406 5.41 1.14 22.13
CA ILE A 406 5.14 1.98 20.96
C ILE A 406 6.49 2.37 20.36
N CYS A 407 6.68 2.11 19.07
CA CYS A 407 7.82 2.58 18.31
C CYS A 407 7.40 3.77 17.45
N LEU A 408 8.22 4.81 17.43
CA LEU A 408 8.04 6.01 16.61
C LEU A 408 9.34 6.27 15.85
N LEU A 409 9.23 6.64 14.58
CA LEU A 409 10.37 6.99 13.74
C LEU A 409 10.03 8.18 12.88
N ASN A 410 10.80 9.25 13.03
CA ASN A 410 10.84 10.32 12.04
C ASN A 410 11.64 9.85 10.83
N ILE A 411 11.01 9.79 9.66
CA ILE A 411 11.68 9.39 8.41
C ILE A 411 12.30 10.55 7.64
N ASP A 412 12.06 11.80 8.08
CA ASP A 412 12.72 13.00 7.56
C ASP A 412 14.15 13.12 8.13
N PHE A 413 15.12 13.45 7.29
CA PHE A 413 16.53 13.58 7.65
C PHE A 413 16.94 15.02 7.99
N GLU A 414 16.07 15.99 7.72
CA GLU A 414 16.34 17.42 7.82
C GLU A 414 15.45 18.11 8.85
N LYS A 415 14.20 17.67 8.99
CA LYS A 415 13.19 18.36 9.80
C LYS A 415 12.74 17.56 11.02
N GLU A 416 12.48 18.29 12.09
CA GLU A 416 11.70 17.77 13.21
C GLU A 416 10.22 17.72 12.84
N HIS A 417 9.51 16.74 13.39
CA HIS A 417 8.08 16.57 13.19
C HIS A 417 7.37 16.44 14.53
N THR A 418 6.19 17.04 14.60
CA THR A 418 5.41 17.11 15.83
C THR A 418 4.00 16.59 15.61
N ILE A 419 3.64 15.55 16.37
CA ILE A 419 2.35 14.84 16.25
C ILE A 419 1.70 14.70 17.62
N TRP A 420 0.39 14.45 17.62
CA TRP A 420 -0.33 13.99 18.80
C TRP A 420 -0.40 12.47 18.79
N LEU A 421 0.19 11.85 19.81
CA LEU A 421 0.09 10.42 20.07
C LEU A 421 -1.13 10.16 20.95
N HIS A 422 -2.03 9.32 20.46
CA HIS A 422 -3.17 8.81 21.21
C HIS A 422 -2.88 7.40 21.66
N GLN A 423 -3.07 7.11 22.94
CA GLN A 423 -2.93 5.76 23.50
C GLN A 423 -3.92 5.55 24.64
N PHE A 424 -4.82 4.56 24.51
CA PHE A 424 -5.75 4.16 25.58
C PHE A 424 -6.54 5.33 26.20
N GLY A 425 -6.99 6.28 25.37
CA GLY A 425 -7.74 7.47 25.82
C GLY A 425 -6.87 8.65 26.29
N MET A 426 -5.56 8.47 26.44
CA MET A 426 -4.62 9.58 26.63
C MET A 426 -4.20 10.16 25.29
N CYS A 427 -3.96 11.48 25.26
CA CYS A 427 -3.47 12.21 24.10
C CYS A 427 -2.33 13.13 24.53
N GLU A 428 -1.14 12.91 23.98
CA GLU A 428 0.06 13.67 24.31
C GLU A 428 0.78 14.16 23.04
N LYS A 429 1.44 15.31 23.15
CA LYS A 429 2.20 15.90 22.05
C LYS A 429 3.62 15.33 22.06
N ILE A 430 4.06 14.78 20.94
CA ILE A 430 5.41 14.23 20.75
C ILE A 430 6.11 14.98 19.63
N THR A 431 7.34 15.41 19.88
CA THR A 431 8.25 15.94 18.87
C THR A 431 9.40 14.96 18.66
N LEU A 432 9.72 14.68 17.40
CA LEU A 432 10.81 13.82 16.98
C LEU A 432 11.83 14.64 16.18
N ALA A 433 13.09 14.58 16.59
CA ALA A 433 14.20 15.17 15.84
C ALA A 433 14.37 14.45 14.48
N PRO A 434 15.11 15.05 13.52
CA PRO A 434 15.40 14.39 12.25
C PRO A 434 16.00 12.99 12.44
N ALA A 435 15.49 12.02 11.69
CA ALA A 435 15.87 10.60 11.73
C ALA A 435 15.71 9.91 13.10
N GLU A 436 15.03 10.54 14.07
CA GLU A 436 14.95 10.04 15.44
C GLU A 436 14.03 8.81 15.53
N PHE A 437 14.55 7.76 16.17
CA PHE A 437 13.79 6.58 16.57
C PHE A 437 13.54 6.63 18.09
N LYS A 438 12.29 6.54 18.52
CA LYS A 438 11.90 6.42 19.93
C LYS A 438 11.14 5.14 20.19
N MET A 439 11.47 4.49 21.30
CA MET A 439 10.68 3.39 21.86
C MET A 439 10.09 3.82 23.19
N LEU A 440 8.77 3.80 23.30
CA LEU A 440 8.02 4.24 24.46
C LEU A 440 7.31 3.04 25.09
N ALA A 441 7.29 2.98 26.42
CA ALA A 441 6.34 2.12 27.13
C ALA A 441 4.94 2.74 27.04
N THR A 442 3.92 1.91 26.80
CA THR A 442 2.52 2.34 26.84
C THR A 442 2.12 2.79 28.25
N VAL A 443 1.07 3.60 28.32
CA VAL A 443 0.45 4.00 29.60
C VAL A 443 -0.05 2.81 30.41
N LYS A 444 -0.45 1.69 29.78
CA LYS A 444 -0.78 0.44 30.47
C LYS A 444 0.39 -0.12 31.27
N LEU A 445 1.60 -0.08 30.73
CA LEU A 445 2.81 -0.50 31.46
C LEU A 445 3.23 0.52 32.53
N ARG A 446 3.01 1.83 32.29
CA ARG A 446 3.34 2.88 33.27
C ARG A 446 2.41 2.89 34.48
N GLN A 447 1.19 2.36 34.35
CA GLN A 447 0.24 2.19 35.45
C GLN A 447 0.38 0.84 36.17
N GLY A 448 1.34 0.00 35.73
CA GLY A 448 1.62 -1.34 36.26
C GLY A 448 2.25 -1.43 37.65
N ASP A 449 2.20 -0.34 38.44
CA ASP A 449 2.54 -0.34 39.87
C ASP A 449 1.27 -0.42 40.75
N GLY A 450 0.09 -0.65 40.16
CA GLY A 450 -1.12 -0.95 40.93
C GLY A 450 -2.42 -0.81 40.15
N SER A 451 -3.22 -1.88 40.15
CA SER A 451 -4.62 -2.00 39.70
C SER A 451 -4.85 -2.12 38.18
N LEU A 452 -5.16 -3.34 37.76
CA LEU A 452 -5.84 -3.66 36.50
C LEU A 452 -7.35 -3.72 36.76
N VAL A 453 -8.13 -2.96 35.98
CA VAL A 453 -9.55 -3.22 35.68
C VAL A 453 -9.68 -3.30 34.17
#